data_AF-A0A8D0XJ43-F1
#
_entry.id   AF-A0A8D0XJ43-F1
#
_cell.length_a   1.000
_cell.length_b   1.000
_cell.length_c   1.000
_cell.angle_alpha   90.00
_cell.angle_beta   90.00
_cell.angle_gamma   90.00
#
_symmetry.space_group_name_H-M   'P 1'
#
loop_
_entity.id
_entity.type
_entity.pdbx_description
1 polymer ?
#
loop_
_entity_poly.entity_id
_entity_poly.type
_entity_poly.pdbx_seq_one_letter_code
_entity_poly.pdbx_strand_id
1 'polypeptide(L)'
;MSGTRASNDRPPGAGGVKRGRLQHEAATTGSRVTVVLGAQWGDEGKGKVVDLLATDADIISRCQGGNNAGHTVVVDGKEYDFHLLPSGIINTKAVSFIGNGVVVHLPGLFEEAEKNEKKGLKDWEKRLIISDRAHLVFDFHQAVDGLQEVQRQAQEGKNIGTTRKGIGPAYSSKAARAGLRVCDLLSDFDEFSARFRNLARQHQSMFPTLETDVEGQLKKLKGFAERIRPMVRDGVYFMYEALHGPPKKILVEGANAALLDIDFGTYPFVTSSNCTVGGVCTGLGIPPQNIGEVYGVVKAYTTRVGVGAFPTEQINEIGDLLQSRGHEWGVTTGRKRRCGWLDLMILRYAHMINGFTALALTKLDILDTLDEVKVGVSYKLSGKRIPYFPANQEILQKVEVEYETLPGWKTDTTGARKWEDLPPQAQSYIREMGWRRQIQRFDDPAVLDRDGAEPSRPRRVPVHTNSHNRVPSSAVNKEK
;
A
#
# COMPACT_ATOMS: atom_id res chain seq x y z
N MET A 1 -44.47 -13.35 -67.18
CA MET A 1 -45.37 -13.08 -66.03
C MET A 1 -44.92 -13.96 -64.86
N SER A 2 -44.86 -13.37 -63.64
CA SER A 2 -44.66 -13.98 -62.29
C SER A 2 -43.44 -14.91 -62.11
N GLY A 3 -42.40 -14.66 -61.30
CA GLY A 3 -42.21 -13.75 -60.18
C GLY A 3 -42.44 -14.45 -58.84
N THR A 4 -41.40 -15.00 -58.18
CA THR A 4 -41.25 -14.98 -56.70
C THR A 4 -39.85 -15.38 -56.18
N ARG A 5 -39.26 -14.41 -55.46
CA ARG A 5 -38.20 -14.36 -54.43
C ARG A 5 -37.46 -15.64 -54.00
N ALA A 6 -36.12 -15.58 -54.08
CA ALA A 6 -35.19 -16.30 -53.22
C ALA A 6 -34.98 -15.52 -51.90
N SER A 7 -35.20 -16.17 -50.76
CA SER A 7 -34.90 -15.65 -49.43
C SER A 7 -33.47 -16.03 -49.01
N ASN A 8 -32.68 -15.04 -48.61
CA ASN A 8 -31.39 -15.19 -47.96
C ASN A 8 -31.54 -15.84 -46.57
N ASP A 9 -30.99 -17.03 -46.37
CA ASP A 9 -30.63 -17.52 -45.05
C ASP A 9 -29.32 -16.85 -44.59
N ARG A 10 -29.42 -15.97 -43.59
CA ARG A 10 -28.27 -15.57 -42.75
C ARG A 10 -28.25 -16.47 -41.50
N PRO A 11 -27.09 -16.97 -41.06
CA PRO A 11 -27.00 -17.67 -39.78
C PRO A 11 -27.27 -16.70 -38.61
N PRO A 12 -27.80 -17.18 -37.47
CA PRO A 12 -28.07 -16.32 -36.32
C PRO A 12 -26.76 -15.76 -35.76
N GLY A 13 -26.76 -14.46 -35.48
CA GLY A 13 -25.57 -13.72 -35.05
C GLY A 13 -24.95 -14.23 -33.75
N ALA A 14 -23.61 -14.29 -33.74
CA ALA A 14 -22.73 -14.65 -32.62
C ALA A 14 -22.72 -13.64 -31.45
N GLY A 15 -23.82 -12.91 -31.22
CA GLY A 15 -23.94 -11.88 -30.18
C GLY A 15 -24.40 -12.41 -28.81
N GLY A 16 -25.13 -13.54 -28.77
CA GLY A 16 -25.73 -14.06 -27.55
C GLY A 16 -24.79 -14.89 -26.66
N VAL A 17 -23.88 -15.66 -27.27
CA VAL A 17 -23.06 -16.66 -26.56
C VAL A 17 -21.97 -16.01 -25.69
N LYS A 18 -21.40 -14.87 -26.12
CA LYS A 18 -20.36 -14.16 -25.35
C LYS A 18 -20.89 -13.53 -24.07
N ARG A 19 -22.12 -12.98 -24.07
CA ARG A 19 -22.74 -12.38 -22.87
C ARG A 19 -23.11 -13.41 -21.81
N GLY A 20 -23.67 -14.56 -22.22
CA GLY A 20 -23.99 -15.65 -21.32
C GLY A 20 -22.75 -16.25 -20.64
N ARG A 21 -21.65 -16.42 -21.38
CA ARG A 21 -20.38 -16.94 -20.84
C ARG A 21 -19.72 -15.99 -19.84
N LEU A 22 -19.67 -14.69 -20.14
CA LEU A 22 -19.11 -13.68 -19.23
C LEU A 22 -19.94 -13.52 -17.94
N GLN A 23 -21.26 -13.61 -18.02
CA GLN A 23 -22.13 -13.59 -16.84
C GLN A 23 -21.99 -14.86 -16.00
N HIS A 24 -21.81 -16.02 -16.64
CA HIS A 24 -21.59 -17.29 -15.95
C HIS A 24 -20.20 -17.34 -15.29
N GLU A 25 -19.15 -16.82 -15.95
CA GLU A 25 -17.80 -16.72 -15.40
C GLU A 25 -17.77 -15.76 -14.19
N ALA A 26 -18.43 -14.60 -14.28
CA ALA A 26 -18.57 -13.65 -13.17
C ALA A 26 -19.37 -14.21 -11.98
N ALA A 27 -20.44 -14.97 -12.25
CA ALA A 27 -21.20 -15.66 -11.21
C ALA A 27 -20.37 -16.74 -10.49
N THR A 28 -19.42 -17.38 -11.18
CA THR A 28 -18.52 -18.38 -10.59
C THR A 28 -17.30 -17.79 -9.86
N THR A 29 -16.93 -16.53 -10.13
CA THR A 29 -15.73 -15.94 -9.51
C THR A 29 -15.96 -15.43 -8.08
N GLY A 30 -17.22 -15.16 -7.69
CA GLY A 30 -17.53 -14.48 -6.43
C GLY A 30 -17.20 -12.99 -6.45
N SER A 31 -17.23 -12.37 -5.26
CA SER A 31 -16.86 -10.97 -5.05
C SER A 31 -15.39 -10.74 -5.40
N ARG A 32 -15.07 -9.51 -5.84
CA ARG A 32 -13.69 -9.06 -6.07
C ARG A 32 -13.27 -8.06 -5.01
N VAL A 33 -12.02 -8.12 -4.59
CA VAL A 33 -11.44 -7.20 -3.62
C VAL A 33 -10.98 -5.91 -4.31
N THR A 34 -11.16 -4.79 -3.63
CA THR A 34 -10.58 -3.50 -4.00
C THR A 34 -9.28 -3.31 -3.24
N VAL A 35 -8.20 -2.92 -3.93
CA VAL A 35 -6.85 -2.81 -3.36
C VAL A 35 -6.37 -1.36 -3.44
N VAL A 36 -5.73 -0.88 -2.37
CA VAL A 36 -5.06 0.43 -2.32
C VAL A 36 -3.57 0.22 -2.04
N LEU A 37 -2.71 0.59 -3.00
CA LEU A 37 -1.25 0.44 -2.92
C LEU A 37 -0.54 1.78 -3.14
N GLY A 38 0.68 1.91 -2.60
CA GLY A 38 1.51 3.09 -2.80
C GLY A 38 2.35 2.90 -4.06
N ALA A 39 2.41 3.90 -4.92
CA ALA A 39 3.11 3.79 -6.20
C ALA A 39 4.57 4.28 -6.15
N GLN A 40 5.05 4.80 -5.02
CA GLN A 40 6.38 5.39 -4.87
C GLN A 40 7.16 4.69 -3.73
N TRP A 41 7.79 5.45 -2.82
CA TRP A 41 8.53 4.95 -1.65
C TRP A 41 7.78 5.11 -0.32
N GLY A 42 6.45 5.16 -0.34
CA GLY A 42 5.65 5.37 0.87
C GLY A 42 5.30 6.83 1.09
N ASP A 43 4.53 7.10 2.15
CA ASP A 43 4.07 8.44 2.52
C ASP A 43 3.27 9.18 1.42
N GLU A 44 2.60 8.44 0.53
CA GLU A 44 1.75 8.99 -0.53
C GLU A 44 0.36 9.40 -0.02
N GLY A 45 0.05 9.19 1.25
CA GLY A 45 -1.28 9.50 1.81
C GLY A 45 -2.33 8.43 1.56
N LYS A 46 -1.93 7.16 1.40
CA LYS A 46 -2.84 6.00 1.26
C LYS A 46 -3.97 5.98 2.28
N GLY A 47 -3.67 6.33 3.54
CA GLY A 47 -4.66 6.33 4.62
C GLY A 47 -5.91 7.14 4.29
N LYS A 48 -5.79 8.29 3.61
CA LYS A 48 -6.95 9.10 3.20
C LYS A 48 -7.82 8.41 2.13
N VAL A 49 -7.20 7.68 1.21
CA VAL A 49 -7.91 6.92 0.18
C VAL A 49 -8.60 5.71 0.80
N VAL A 50 -7.92 5.03 1.73
CA VAL A 50 -8.50 3.89 2.45
C VAL A 50 -9.66 4.34 3.32
N ASP A 51 -9.54 5.46 4.05
CA ASP A 51 -10.62 6.04 4.87
C ASP A 51 -11.87 6.36 4.03
N LEU A 52 -11.69 7.00 2.87
CA LEU A 52 -12.77 7.26 1.92
C LEU A 52 -13.49 5.98 1.48
N LEU A 53 -12.73 4.92 1.15
CA LEU A 53 -13.29 3.66 0.66
C LEU A 53 -13.83 2.77 1.80
N ALA A 54 -13.29 2.89 3.01
CA ALA A 54 -13.64 2.07 4.16
C ALA A 54 -15.04 2.37 4.70
N THR A 55 -15.58 3.56 4.42
CA THR A 55 -16.95 3.96 4.82
C THR A 55 -18.01 2.97 4.33
N ASP A 56 -17.83 2.45 3.11
CA ASP A 56 -18.78 1.55 2.45
C ASP A 56 -18.30 0.08 2.42
N ALA A 57 -17.17 -0.24 3.05
CA ALA A 57 -16.61 -1.59 3.02
C ALA A 57 -17.23 -2.49 4.11
N ASP A 58 -17.46 -3.77 3.77
CA ASP A 58 -17.89 -4.79 4.73
C ASP A 58 -16.69 -5.41 5.47
N ILE A 59 -15.55 -5.51 4.76
CA ILE A 59 -14.30 -6.04 5.31
C ILE A 59 -13.14 -5.12 4.89
N ILE A 60 -12.30 -4.72 5.84
CA ILE A 60 -11.05 -4.01 5.58
C ILE A 60 -9.90 -4.87 6.07
N SER A 61 -8.92 -5.13 5.21
CA SER A 61 -7.85 -6.08 5.49
C SER A 61 -6.46 -5.52 5.29
N ARG A 62 -5.49 -6.05 6.05
CA ARG A 62 -4.06 -5.96 5.74
C ARG A 62 -3.55 -7.30 5.27
N CYS A 63 -2.69 -7.32 4.24
CA CYS A 63 -2.18 -8.56 3.67
C CYS A 63 -0.67 -8.77 3.86
N GLN A 64 0.10 -7.72 4.17
CA GLN A 64 1.55 -7.79 4.32
C GLN A 64 2.08 -6.79 5.35
N GLY A 65 3.40 -6.81 5.58
CA GLY A 65 4.10 -5.89 6.47
C GLY A 65 3.92 -6.28 7.94
N GLY A 66 3.95 -5.27 8.81
CA GLY A 66 3.71 -5.36 10.25
C GLY A 66 3.46 -3.96 10.81
N ASN A 67 3.88 -3.69 12.05
CA ASN A 67 3.72 -2.37 12.69
C ASN A 67 4.76 -1.31 12.25
N ASN A 68 5.37 -1.49 11.08
CA ASN A 68 6.37 -0.59 10.48
C ASN A 68 5.78 0.40 9.47
N ALA A 69 4.54 0.20 9.06
CA ALA A 69 3.75 1.21 8.37
C ALA A 69 2.83 1.87 9.41
N GLY A 70 2.62 3.17 9.27
CA GLY A 70 1.72 3.92 10.14
C GLY A 70 0.88 4.88 9.30
N HIS A 71 -0.36 5.10 9.71
CA HIS A 71 -1.17 6.17 9.18
C HIS A 71 -2.09 6.70 10.27
N THR A 72 -2.42 7.98 10.14
CA THR A 72 -3.30 8.67 11.06
C THR A 72 -4.63 8.96 10.36
N VAL A 73 -5.74 8.65 11.02
CA VAL A 73 -7.10 8.95 10.54
C VAL A 73 -7.78 9.90 11.52
N VAL A 74 -8.51 10.88 10.99
CA VAL A 74 -9.23 11.86 11.81
C VAL A 74 -10.72 11.74 11.55
N VAL A 75 -11.48 11.31 12.56
CA VAL A 75 -12.93 11.15 12.51
C VAL A 75 -13.56 11.92 13.65
N ASP A 76 -14.56 12.76 13.35
CA ASP A 76 -15.26 13.61 14.32
C ASP A 76 -14.33 14.43 15.22
N GLY A 77 -13.23 14.93 14.64
CA GLY A 77 -12.22 15.72 15.35
C GLY A 77 -11.27 14.91 16.25
N LYS A 78 -11.37 13.58 16.26
CA LYS A 78 -10.49 12.68 17.01
C LYS A 78 -9.47 12.03 16.09
N GLU A 79 -8.21 12.04 16.52
CA GLU A 79 -7.07 11.55 15.75
C GLU A 79 -6.70 10.13 16.21
N TYR A 80 -6.84 9.13 15.35
CA TYR A 80 -6.47 7.74 15.59
C TYR A 80 -5.18 7.39 14.85
N ASP A 81 -4.27 6.68 15.53
CA ASP A 81 -2.98 6.29 14.96
C ASP A 81 -2.96 4.78 14.79
N PHE A 82 -2.88 4.30 13.55
CA PHE A 82 -2.88 2.88 13.27
C PHE A 82 -1.56 2.45 12.65
N HIS A 83 -1.09 1.28 13.06
CA HIS A 83 0.08 0.62 12.49
C HIS A 83 -0.29 -0.77 12.01
N LEU A 84 -0.63 -1.66 12.95
CA LEU A 84 -0.98 -3.04 12.65
C LEU A 84 -2.48 -3.23 12.40
N LEU A 85 -3.33 -2.50 13.13
CA LEU A 85 -4.76 -2.55 12.87
C LEU A 85 -5.05 -1.99 11.47
N PRO A 86 -5.95 -2.62 10.70
CA PRO A 86 -6.49 -1.99 9.51
C PRO A 86 -7.18 -0.68 9.88
N SER A 87 -6.90 0.39 9.12
CA SER A 87 -7.46 1.75 9.31
C SER A 87 -8.98 1.79 9.42
N GLY A 88 -9.63 0.99 8.59
CA GLY A 88 -11.08 0.84 8.51
C GLY A 88 -11.72 0.26 9.77
N ILE A 89 -10.92 -0.12 10.78
CA ILE A 89 -11.43 -0.43 12.12
C ILE A 89 -12.09 0.80 12.76
N ILE A 90 -12.13 1.99 12.17
CA ILE A 90 -13.04 3.03 12.69
C ILE A 90 -14.51 2.74 12.32
N ASN A 91 -14.75 2.08 11.19
CA ASN A 91 -16.09 1.70 10.76
C ASN A 91 -16.63 0.56 11.64
N THR A 92 -17.56 0.88 12.53
CA THR A 92 -18.15 -0.08 13.49
C THR A 92 -19.02 -1.15 12.83
N LYS A 93 -19.43 -0.94 11.57
CA LYS A 93 -20.23 -1.90 10.78
C LYS A 93 -19.36 -2.88 9.99
N ALA A 94 -18.08 -2.60 9.86
CA ALA A 94 -17.15 -3.41 9.08
C ALA A 94 -16.30 -4.33 9.95
N VAL A 95 -15.85 -5.43 9.36
CA VAL A 95 -14.89 -6.35 9.95
C VAL A 95 -13.48 -5.96 9.52
N SER A 96 -12.56 -5.87 10.48
CA SER A 96 -11.13 -5.72 10.21
C SER A 96 -10.45 -7.08 10.20
N PHE A 97 -9.61 -7.35 9.19
CA PHE A 97 -8.93 -8.62 9.02
C PHE A 97 -7.41 -8.45 8.88
N ILE A 98 -6.63 -9.17 9.68
CA ILE A 98 -5.18 -9.28 9.55
C ILE A 98 -4.85 -10.60 8.85
N GLY A 99 -4.38 -10.51 7.62
CA GLY A 99 -4.06 -11.65 6.76
C GLY A 99 -2.79 -12.41 7.16
N ASN A 100 -2.63 -13.60 6.59
CA ASN A 100 -1.50 -14.50 6.87
C ASN A 100 -0.14 -13.97 6.41
N GLY A 101 -0.13 -13.00 5.50
CA GLY A 101 1.12 -12.37 5.05
C GLY A 101 1.69 -11.37 6.04
N VAL A 102 0.93 -10.92 7.04
CA VAL A 102 1.37 -9.97 8.07
C VAL A 102 2.25 -10.65 9.13
N VAL A 103 3.26 -9.94 9.64
CA VAL A 103 3.99 -10.29 10.87
C VAL A 103 3.47 -9.45 12.05
N VAL A 104 3.04 -10.10 13.12
CA VAL A 104 2.27 -9.53 14.22
C VAL A 104 3.11 -9.46 15.50
N HIS A 105 3.40 -8.26 15.99
CA HIS A 105 3.94 -8.05 17.34
C HIS A 105 2.78 -7.90 18.31
N LEU A 106 2.53 -8.90 19.15
CA LEU A 106 1.37 -8.91 20.06
C LEU A 106 1.37 -7.76 21.07
N PRO A 107 2.49 -7.42 21.76
CA PRO A 107 2.52 -6.24 22.61
C PRO A 107 2.16 -4.97 21.85
N GLY A 108 2.75 -4.76 20.66
CA GLY A 108 2.48 -3.60 19.82
C GLY A 108 1.03 -3.50 19.34
N LEU A 109 0.40 -4.63 19.01
CA LEU A 109 -1.02 -4.68 18.63
C LEU A 109 -1.91 -4.17 19.78
N PHE A 110 -1.70 -4.67 20.99
CA PHE A 110 -2.53 -4.29 22.14
C PHE A 110 -2.23 -2.87 22.63
N GLU A 111 -0.97 -2.43 22.60
CA GLU A 111 -0.61 -1.05 22.92
C GLU A 111 -1.30 -0.06 21.95
N GLU A 112 -1.26 -0.35 20.64
CA GLU A 112 -1.96 0.44 19.62
C GLU A 112 -3.47 0.47 19.88
N ALA A 113 -4.06 -0.69 20.13
CA ALA A 113 -5.50 -0.81 20.35
C ALA A 113 -5.95 -0.07 21.62
N GLU A 114 -5.24 -0.22 22.74
CA GLU A 114 -5.52 0.47 24.00
C GLU A 114 -5.34 1.99 23.88
N LYS A 115 -4.33 2.44 23.13
CA LYS A 115 -4.13 3.87 22.84
C LYS A 115 -5.33 4.45 22.09
N ASN A 116 -5.81 3.76 21.06
CA ASN A 116 -6.97 4.21 20.28
C ASN A 116 -8.30 4.03 21.02
N GLU A 117 -8.42 3.03 21.88
CA GLU A 117 -9.62 2.81 22.69
C GLU A 117 -9.85 3.95 23.69
N LYS A 118 -8.77 4.52 24.25
CA LYS A 118 -8.82 5.74 25.09
C LYS A 118 -9.33 6.96 24.31
N LYS A 119 -9.13 6.98 22.99
CA LYS A 119 -9.66 8.02 22.10
C LYS A 119 -11.09 7.72 21.62
N GLY A 120 -11.66 6.57 21.96
CA GLY A 120 -13.06 6.22 21.66
C GLY A 120 -13.25 5.10 20.64
N LEU A 121 -12.18 4.39 20.25
CA LEU A 121 -12.28 3.19 19.43
C LEU A 121 -12.82 2.00 20.26
N LYS A 122 -14.11 2.03 20.59
CA LYS A 122 -14.75 0.99 21.42
C LYS A 122 -15.05 -0.27 20.61
N ASP A 123 -15.17 -1.39 21.33
CA ASP A 123 -15.59 -2.69 20.80
C ASP A 123 -14.74 -3.20 19.62
N TRP A 124 -13.49 -2.75 19.50
CA TRP A 124 -12.61 -3.13 18.39
C TRP A 124 -12.33 -4.63 18.36
N GLU A 125 -12.22 -5.27 19.53
CA GLU A 125 -12.00 -6.73 19.68
C GLU A 125 -13.15 -7.55 19.07
N LYS A 126 -14.38 -7.01 19.01
CA LYS A 126 -15.57 -7.72 18.47
C LYS A 126 -15.58 -7.81 16.94
N ARG A 127 -14.73 -7.02 16.29
CA ARG A 127 -14.70 -6.87 14.82
C ARG A 127 -13.31 -6.96 14.23
N LEU A 128 -12.30 -7.31 15.04
CA LEU A 128 -10.99 -7.71 14.55
C LEU A 128 -10.96 -9.23 14.39
N ILE A 129 -10.49 -9.68 13.22
CA ILE A 129 -10.17 -11.07 12.94
C ILE A 129 -8.70 -11.16 12.55
N ILE A 130 -8.00 -12.14 13.11
CA ILE A 130 -6.59 -12.40 12.85
C ILE A 130 -6.45 -13.79 12.23
N SER A 131 -5.75 -13.88 11.11
CA SER A 131 -5.39 -15.17 10.52
C SER A 131 -4.49 -15.95 11.46
N ASP A 132 -4.87 -17.18 11.75
CA ASP A 132 -4.06 -18.16 12.48
C ASP A 132 -2.69 -18.43 11.83
N ARG A 133 -2.54 -18.16 10.53
CA ARG A 133 -1.29 -18.36 9.77
C ARG A 133 -0.36 -17.14 9.80
N ALA A 134 -0.76 -16.02 10.41
CA ALA A 134 0.10 -14.86 10.55
C ALA A 134 1.31 -15.19 11.45
N HIS A 135 2.50 -14.68 11.10
CA HIS A 135 3.72 -14.93 11.87
C HIS A 135 3.83 -13.98 13.05
N LEU A 136 4.48 -14.42 14.12
CA LEU A 136 4.70 -13.59 15.31
C LEU A 136 6.06 -12.88 15.23
N VAL A 137 6.05 -11.59 15.57
CA VAL A 137 7.26 -10.83 15.89
C VAL A 137 7.47 -10.94 17.39
N PHE A 138 8.68 -11.34 17.81
CA PHE A 138 9.07 -11.43 19.21
C PHE A 138 10.03 -10.29 19.57
N ASP A 139 10.22 -10.03 20.86
CA ASP A 139 11.05 -8.91 21.32
C ASP A 139 12.51 -9.09 20.88
N PHE A 140 13.01 -10.33 20.84
CA PHE A 140 14.34 -10.60 20.29
C PHE A 140 14.45 -10.32 18.79
N HIS A 141 13.37 -10.42 18.00
CA HIS A 141 13.41 -9.97 16.60
C HIS A 141 13.63 -8.46 16.51
N GLN A 142 13.04 -7.67 17.40
CA GLN A 142 13.24 -6.22 17.45
C GLN A 142 14.68 -5.87 17.88
N ALA A 143 15.20 -6.58 18.87
CA ALA A 143 16.59 -6.41 19.32
C ALA A 143 17.59 -6.75 18.19
N VAL A 144 17.40 -7.87 17.50
CA VAL A 144 18.24 -8.29 16.36
C VAL A 144 18.19 -7.26 15.21
N ASP A 145 17.03 -6.72 14.89
CA ASP A 145 16.88 -5.67 13.86
C ASP A 145 17.74 -4.43 14.19
N GLY A 146 17.73 -4.02 15.46
CA GLY A 146 18.59 -2.94 15.96
C GLY A 146 20.09 -3.27 15.87
N LEU A 147 20.49 -4.48 16.25
CA LEU A 147 21.88 -4.94 16.19
C LEU A 147 22.41 -5.01 14.75
N GLN A 148 21.60 -5.54 13.83
CA GLN A 148 21.96 -5.64 12.41
C GLN A 148 22.19 -4.25 11.78
N GLU A 149 21.37 -3.26 12.11
CA GLU A 149 21.56 -1.88 11.62
C GLU A 149 22.88 -1.27 12.11
N VAL A 150 23.24 -1.50 13.38
CA VAL A 150 24.52 -1.00 13.95
C VAL A 150 25.70 -1.71 13.28
N GLN A 151 25.63 -3.03 13.14
CA GLN A 151 26.69 -3.82 12.51
C GLN A 151 26.89 -3.42 11.05
N ARG A 152 25.80 -3.26 10.27
CA ARG A 152 25.86 -2.85 8.87
C ARG A 152 26.45 -1.45 8.72
N GLN A 153 26.05 -0.51 9.56
CA GLN A 153 26.64 0.84 9.57
C GLN A 153 28.15 0.79 9.82
N ALA A 154 28.61 -0.06 10.74
CA ALA A 154 30.03 -0.19 11.07
C ALA A 154 30.84 -0.86 9.94
N GLN A 155 30.26 -1.83 9.24
CA GLN A 155 30.95 -2.62 8.21
C GLN A 155 30.90 -1.97 6.82
N GLU A 156 29.74 -1.42 6.43
CA GLU A 156 29.45 -0.95 5.08
C GLU A 156 29.39 0.59 5.00
N GLY A 157 29.53 1.28 6.13
CA GLY A 157 29.39 2.74 6.24
C GLY A 157 27.97 3.26 6.00
N LYS A 158 27.00 2.36 5.79
CA LYS A 158 25.61 2.67 5.47
C LYS A 158 24.69 1.70 6.20
N ASN A 159 23.60 2.20 6.75
CA ASN A 159 22.49 1.40 7.25
C ASN A 159 21.34 1.37 6.23
N ILE A 160 20.42 0.43 6.39
CA ILE A 160 19.20 0.40 5.56
C ILE A 160 18.25 1.51 6.03
N GLY A 161 18.26 1.80 7.34
CA GLY A 161 17.30 2.69 7.99
C GLY A 161 16.03 1.95 8.38
N THR A 162 16.16 0.74 8.94
CA THR A 162 15.00 -0.06 9.37
C THR A 162 14.20 0.65 10.47
N THR A 163 12.96 0.23 10.66
CA THR A 163 12.10 0.76 11.73
C THR A 163 12.45 0.19 13.11
N ARG A 164 13.39 -0.78 13.18
CA ARG A 164 13.75 -1.50 14.41
C ARG A 164 12.56 -2.17 15.10
N LYS A 165 11.57 -2.56 14.30
CA LYS A 165 10.35 -3.22 14.75
C LYS A 165 10.40 -4.74 14.57
N GLY A 166 11.55 -5.30 14.16
CA GLY A 166 11.73 -6.75 14.05
C GLY A 166 11.10 -7.37 12.81
N ILE A 167 10.72 -6.55 11.83
CA ILE A 167 10.04 -7.00 10.61
C ILE A 167 10.95 -7.91 9.79
N GLY A 168 12.16 -7.44 9.47
CA GLY A 168 13.13 -8.19 8.70
C GLY A 168 13.50 -9.52 9.35
N PRO A 169 13.91 -9.52 10.64
CA PRO A 169 14.20 -10.77 11.35
C PRO A 169 13.01 -11.74 11.41
N ALA A 170 11.78 -11.26 11.61
CA ALA A 170 10.59 -12.12 11.59
C ALA A 170 10.33 -12.75 10.21
N TYR A 171 10.44 -11.98 9.13
CA TYR A 171 10.34 -12.52 7.76
C TYR A 171 11.51 -13.47 7.42
N SER A 172 12.71 -13.23 7.95
CA SER A 172 13.85 -14.13 7.82
C SER A 172 13.57 -15.48 8.52
N SER A 173 13.04 -15.46 9.75
CA SER A 173 12.62 -16.68 10.44
C SER A 173 11.49 -17.41 9.71
N LYS A 174 10.55 -16.69 9.08
CA LYS A 174 9.52 -17.25 8.19
C LYS A 174 10.15 -17.96 6.99
N ALA A 175 11.06 -17.30 6.26
CA ALA A 175 11.75 -17.88 5.11
C ALA A 175 12.62 -19.09 5.50
N ALA A 176 13.25 -19.05 6.67
CA ALA A 176 14.01 -20.17 7.24
C ALA A 176 13.13 -21.34 7.70
N ARG A 177 11.79 -21.17 7.76
CA ARG A 177 10.82 -22.13 8.31
C ARG A 177 11.04 -22.42 9.81
N ALA A 178 11.67 -21.48 10.52
CA ALA A 178 11.94 -21.55 11.95
C ALA A 178 11.00 -20.64 12.78
N GLY A 179 10.30 -19.72 12.12
CA GLY A 179 9.36 -18.80 12.76
C GLY A 179 8.15 -19.50 13.40
N LEU A 180 7.50 -18.77 14.30
CA LEU A 180 6.26 -19.19 14.96
C LEU A 180 5.10 -18.32 14.50
N ARG A 181 3.92 -18.91 14.45
CA ARG A 181 2.67 -18.29 13.98
C ARG A 181 1.64 -18.22 15.10
N VAL A 182 0.57 -17.49 14.84
CA VAL A 182 -0.58 -17.36 15.75
C VAL A 182 -1.18 -18.73 16.08
N CYS A 183 -1.29 -19.64 15.10
CA CYS A 183 -1.77 -21.01 15.33
C CYS A 183 -0.88 -21.80 16.29
N ASP A 184 0.44 -21.60 16.23
CA ASP A 184 1.39 -22.27 17.11
C ASP A 184 1.20 -21.79 18.55
N LEU A 185 0.97 -20.48 18.75
CA LEU A 185 0.72 -19.89 20.08
C LEU A 185 -0.58 -20.38 20.72
N LEU A 186 -1.62 -20.64 19.91
CA LEU A 186 -2.94 -21.05 20.42
C LEU A 186 -3.12 -22.56 20.58
N SER A 187 -2.15 -23.35 20.14
CA SER A 187 -2.08 -24.81 20.27
C SER A 187 -1.58 -25.21 21.68
N ASP A 188 -0.90 -26.35 21.78
CA ASP A 188 -0.17 -26.75 22.98
C ASP A 188 0.93 -25.73 23.32
N PHE A 189 0.76 -25.09 24.49
CA PHE A 189 1.67 -24.06 24.95
C PHE A 189 3.05 -24.60 25.35
N ASP A 190 3.17 -25.88 25.72
CA ASP A 190 4.46 -26.47 26.07
C ASP A 190 5.30 -26.71 24.81
N GLU A 191 4.67 -27.18 23.73
CA GLU A 191 5.32 -27.30 22.41
C GLU A 191 5.72 -25.92 21.86
N PHE A 192 4.81 -24.94 21.94
CA PHE A 192 5.11 -23.55 21.58
C PHE A 192 6.33 -23.04 22.36
N SER A 193 6.35 -23.25 23.68
CA SER A 193 7.42 -22.81 24.55
C SER A 193 8.75 -23.46 24.18
N ALA A 194 8.78 -24.76 23.90
CA ALA A 194 9.98 -25.46 23.45
C ALA A 194 10.52 -24.87 22.13
N ARG A 195 9.65 -24.65 21.14
CA ARG A 195 10.04 -24.05 19.85
C ARG A 195 10.52 -22.60 20.00
N PHE A 196 9.88 -21.81 20.86
CA PHE A 196 10.28 -20.44 21.18
C PHE A 196 11.69 -20.39 21.79
N ARG A 197 11.99 -21.26 22.77
CA ARG A 197 13.33 -21.37 23.37
C ARG A 197 14.40 -21.70 22.33
N ASN A 198 14.09 -22.64 21.43
CA ASN A 198 15.02 -23.01 20.36
C ASN A 198 15.27 -21.86 19.39
N LEU A 199 14.22 -21.14 18.97
CA LEU A 199 14.35 -19.98 18.10
C LEU A 199 15.15 -18.85 18.76
N ALA A 200 14.88 -18.54 20.03
CA ALA A 200 15.65 -17.56 20.79
C ALA A 200 17.13 -17.95 20.89
N ARG A 201 17.43 -19.21 21.19
CA ARG A 201 18.82 -19.73 21.25
C ARG A 201 19.54 -19.62 19.91
N GLN A 202 18.86 -19.90 18.80
CA GLN A 202 19.43 -19.73 17.45
C GLN A 202 19.81 -18.26 17.20
N HIS A 203 18.93 -17.32 17.54
CA HIS A 203 19.23 -15.88 17.41
C HIS A 203 20.39 -15.47 18.33
N GLN A 204 20.45 -15.94 19.58
CA GLN A 204 21.57 -15.68 20.49
C GLN A 204 22.90 -16.25 19.97
N SER A 205 22.87 -17.40 19.30
CA SER A 205 24.07 -17.97 18.67
C SER A 205 24.56 -17.15 17.47
N MET A 206 23.64 -16.54 16.71
CA MET A 206 24.00 -15.66 15.59
C MET A 206 24.43 -14.27 16.05
N PHE A 207 23.87 -13.81 17.18
CA PHE A 207 24.12 -12.49 17.76
C PHE A 207 24.56 -12.66 19.23
N PRO A 208 25.85 -12.89 19.51
CA PRO A 208 26.33 -13.19 20.87
C PRO A 208 26.06 -12.10 21.91
N THR A 209 25.80 -10.86 21.48
CA THR A 209 25.43 -9.73 22.34
C THR A 209 23.94 -9.61 22.60
N LEU A 210 23.12 -10.51 22.05
CA LEU A 210 21.67 -10.53 22.23
C LEU A 210 21.31 -11.12 23.60
N GLU A 211 20.81 -10.26 24.48
CA GLU A 211 20.17 -10.68 25.71
C GLU A 211 18.67 -10.93 25.48
N THR A 212 18.12 -11.98 26.09
CA THR A 212 16.70 -12.33 25.93
C THR A 212 16.18 -12.97 27.23
N ASP A 213 15.22 -12.31 27.87
CA ASP A 213 14.44 -12.89 28.97
C ASP A 213 13.37 -13.84 28.40
N VAL A 214 13.79 -15.08 28.18
CA VAL A 214 12.97 -16.13 27.55
C VAL A 214 11.72 -16.44 28.38
N GLU A 215 11.88 -16.66 29.68
CA GLU A 215 10.76 -17.07 30.54
C GLU A 215 9.78 -15.92 30.79
N GLY A 216 10.26 -14.69 30.95
CA GLY A 216 9.39 -13.52 31.05
C GLY A 216 8.60 -13.25 29.76
N GLN A 217 9.21 -13.44 28.60
CA GLN A 217 8.50 -13.34 27.31
C GLN A 217 7.46 -14.44 27.14
N LEU A 218 7.79 -15.70 27.45
CA LEU A 218 6.82 -16.79 27.42
C LEU A 218 5.62 -16.54 28.34
N LYS A 219 5.86 -16.04 29.56
CA LYS A 219 4.78 -15.67 30.48
C LYS A 219 3.85 -14.61 29.89
N LYS A 220 4.40 -13.57 29.26
CA LYS A 220 3.60 -12.53 28.58
C LYS A 220 2.82 -13.10 27.39
N LEU A 221 3.47 -13.91 26.56
CA LEU A 221 2.85 -14.56 25.40
C LEU A 221 1.69 -15.48 25.80
N LYS A 222 1.79 -16.19 26.93
CA LYS A 222 0.68 -16.99 27.48
C LYS A 222 -0.54 -16.13 27.79
N GLY A 223 -0.33 -14.95 28.38
CA GLY A 223 -1.40 -14.00 28.64
C GLY A 223 -2.04 -13.47 27.34
N PHE A 224 -1.22 -13.18 26.33
CA PHE A 224 -1.74 -12.75 25.03
C PHE A 224 -2.48 -13.85 24.27
N ALA A 225 -2.09 -15.12 24.42
CA ALA A 225 -2.76 -16.25 23.78
C ALA A 225 -4.26 -16.27 24.12
N GLU A 226 -4.59 -16.13 25.41
CA GLU A 226 -5.99 -16.10 25.85
C GLU A 226 -6.73 -14.86 25.36
N ARG A 227 -6.07 -13.70 25.33
CA ARG A 227 -6.68 -12.45 24.86
C ARG A 227 -6.95 -12.44 23.35
N ILE A 228 -6.07 -13.04 22.53
CA ILE A 228 -6.29 -13.08 21.07
C ILE A 228 -7.20 -14.21 20.62
N ARG A 229 -7.34 -15.29 21.41
CA ARG A 229 -8.09 -16.51 21.02
C ARG A 229 -9.47 -16.22 20.40
N PRO A 230 -10.30 -15.28 20.93
CA PRO A 230 -11.61 -14.99 20.34
C PRO A 230 -11.53 -14.39 18.93
N MET A 231 -10.46 -13.66 18.62
CA MET A 231 -10.24 -12.95 17.35
C MET A 231 -9.59 -13.82 16.27
N VAL A 232 -9.04 -14.99 16.62
CA VAL A 232 -8.30 -15.81 15.65
C VAL A 232 -9.23 -16.75 14.89
N ARG A 233 -9.04 -16.83 13.57
CA ARG A 233 -9.79 -17.71 12.65
C ARG A 233 -8.87 -18.30 11.59
N ASP A 234 -9.33 -19.37 10.93
CA ASP A 234 -8.71 -19.80 9.66
C ASP A 234 -8.88 -18.67 8.64
N GLY A 235 -7.77 -18.01 8.30
CA GLY A 235 -7.81 -16.83 7.45
C GLY A 235 -8.20 -17.13 6.00
N VAL A 236 -7.83 -18.30 5.47
CA VAL A 236 -8.10 -18.69 4.08
C VAL A 236 -9.58 -18.98 3.92
N TYR A 237 -10.15 -19.78 4.82
CA TYR A 237 -11.57 -20.10 4.83
C TYR A 237 -12.43 -18.85 5.07
N PHE A 238 -12.01 -17.98 6.01
CA PHE A 238 -12.69 -16.70 6.24
C PHE A 238 -12.79 -15.85 4.98
N MET A 239 -11.67 -15.70 4.23
CA MET A 239 -11.67 -14.95 2.98
C MET A 239 -12.45 -15.65 1.87
N TYR A 240 -12.35 -16.97 1.77
CA TYR A 240 -13.11 -17.76 0.80
C TYR A 240 -14.62 -17.55 0.96
N GLU A 241 -15.14 -17.69 2.18
CA GLU A 241 -16.55 -17.47 2.51
C GLU A 241 -16.97 -16.01 2.24
N ALA A 242 -16.12 -15.05 2.58
CA ALA A 242 -16.39 -13.64 2.32
C ALA A 242 -16.49 -13.32 0.82
N LEU A 243 -15.72 -14.02 -0.01
CA LEU A 243 -15.71 -13.83 -1.46
C LEU A 243 -16.88 -14.56 -2.14
N HIS A 244 -17.20 -15.78 -1.71
CA HIS A 244 -18.15 -16.67 -2.42
C HIS A 244 -19.55 -16.71 -1.80
N GLY A 245 -19.74 -16.12 -0.62
CA GLY A 245 -21.05 -15.93 -0.01
C GLY A 245 -21.85 -14.78 -0.65
N PRO A 246 -22.78 -14.16 0.12
CA PRO A 246 -23.46 -12.95 -0.33
C PRO A 246 -22.46 -11.87 -0.74
N PRO A 247 -22.75 -11.05 -1.77
CA PRO A 247 -21.82 -10.04 -2.25
C PRO A 247 -21.33 -9.12 -1.13
N LYS A 248 -20.00 -9.00 -0.98
CA LYS A 248 -19.33 -8.13 -0.01
C LYS A 248 -18.35 -7.19 -0.67
N LYS A 249 -18.28 -5.96 -0.17
CA LYS A 249 -17.24 -4.98 -0.49
C LYS A 249 -16.04 -5.23 0.41
N ILE A 250 -14.96 -5.75 -0.16
CA ILE A 250 -13.73 -6.07 0.57
C ILE A 250 -12.64 -5.09 0.13
N LEU A 251 -12.09 -4.35 1.09
CA LEU A 251 -11.00 -3.41 0.90
C LEU A 251 -9.70 -4.00 1.44
N VAL A 252 -8.63 -3.91 0.66
CA VAL A 252 -7.27 -4.31 1.04
C VAL A 252 -6.39 -3.08 1.15
N GLU A 253 -5.92 -2.82 2.36
CA GLU A 253 -5.00 -1.75 2.68
C GLU A 253 -3.54 -2.25 2.56
N GLY A 254 -2.86 -1.84 1.49
CA GLY A 254 -1.44 -2.11 1.31
C GLY A 254 -0.57 -1.34 2.29
N ALA A 255 0.39 -2.04 2.90
CA ALA A 255 1.46 -1.43 3.69
C ALA A 255 2.64 -0.99 2.79
N ASN A 256 3.34 0.08 3.19
CA ASN A 256 4.48 0.64 2.46
C ASN A 256 4.12 0.97 0.99
N ALA A 257 4.99 0.73 0.01
CA ALA A 257 4.77 1.10 -1.38
C ALA A 257 5.61 0.27 -2.35
N ALA A 258 5.31 0.36 -3.65
CA ALA A 258 5.90 -0.46 -4.70
C ALA A 258 7.44 -0.44 -4.72
N LEU A 259 8.08 0.72 -4.50
CA LEU A 259 9.55 0.81 -4.56
C LEU A 259 10.24 0.41 -3.24
N LEU A 260 9.45 0.04 -2.22
CA LEU A 260 9.89 -0.62 -1.00
C LEU A 260 9.57 -2.12 -1.01
N ASP A 261 9.02 -2.66 -2.09
CA ASP A 261 8.79 -4.10 -2.25
C ASP A 261 10.12 -4.88 -2.19
N ILE A 262 10.13 -6.04 -1.57
CA ILE A 262 11.34 -6.86 -1.40
C ILE A 262 11.94 -7.33 -2.74
N ASP A 263 11.10 -7.61 -3.74
CA ASP A 263 11.53 -8.12 -5.04
C ASP A 263 11.69 -6.98 -6.05
N PHE A 264 10.75 -6.04 -6.06
CA PHE A 264 10.65 -5.03 -7.10
C PHE A 264 11.13 -3.65 -6.68
N GLY A 265 11.41 -3.43 -5.40
CA GLY A 265 11.85 -2.14 -4.88
C GLY A 265 13.32 -1.83 -5.15
N THR A 266 13.80 -0.73 -4.57
CA THR A 266 15.21 -0.33 -4.64
C THR A 266 16.09 -1.13 -3.68
N TYR A 267 16.18 -2.44 -3.89
CA TYR A 267 16.97 -3.35 -3.06
C TYR A 267 18.44 -2.88 -2.93
N PRO A 268 19.06 -2.92 -1.73
CA PRO A 268 18.56 -3.48 -0.47
C PRO A 268 17.73 -2.52 0.40
N PHE A 269 17.49 -1.28 -0.06
CA PHE A 269 16.79 -0.24 0.70
C PHE A 269 15.26 -0.38 0.55
N VAL A 270 14.75 -1.52 1.02
CA VAL A 270 13.36 -1.97 0.87
C VAL A 270 12.84 -2.53 2.19
N THR A 271 11.55 -2.85 2.27
CA THR A 271 11.02 -3.68 3.35
C THR A 271 11.16 -5.17 3.01
N SER A 272 10.78 -6.05 3.93
CA SER A 272 10.95 -7.51 3.80
C SER A 272 9.67 -8.22 3.33
N SER A 273 8.75 -7.49 2.70
CA SER A 273 7.46 -8.00 2.23
C SER A 273 7.11 -7.49 0.84
N ASN A 274 6.19 -8.19 0.15
CA ASN A 274 5.67 -7.73 -1.12
C ASN A 274 4.60 -6.64 -0.93
N CYS A 275 4.96 -5.41 -1.28
CA CYS A 275 4.11 -4.22 -1.21
C CYS A 275 3.31 -3.99 -2.50
N THR A 276 3.42 -4.92 -3.45
CA THR A 276 2.75 -4.92 -4.75
C THR A 276 1.51 -5.81 -4.74
N VAL A 277 0.72 -5.78 -5.82
CA VAL A 277 -0.56 -6.48 -5.96
C VAL A 277 -0.45 -7.99 -5.75
N GLY A 278 0.70 -8.60 -6.09
CA GLY A 278 0.95 -10.02 -5.83
C GLY A 278 0.92 -10.38 -4.34
N GLY A 279 1.31 -9.44 -3.46
CA GLY A 279 1.23 -9.58 -2.01
C GLY A 279 -0.20 -9.73 -1.48
N VAL A 280 -1.21 -9.27 -2.23
CA VAL A 280 -2.62 -9.44 -1.87
C VAL A 280 -3.02 -10.91 -1.98
N CYS A 281 -2.67 -11.57 -3.07
CA CYS A 281 -2.95 -13.00 -3.27
C CYS A 281 -2.28 -13.83 -2.19
N THR A 282 -0.97 -13.67 -2.01
CA THR A 282 -0.17 -14.49 -1.08
C THR A 282 -0.46 -14.17 0.39
N GLY A 283 -0.83 -12.92 0.69
CA GLY A 283 -1.09 -12.44 2.03
C GLY A 283 -2.49 -12.69 2.57
N LEU A 284 -3.47 -12.95 1.69
CA LEU A 284 -4.86 -13.27 2.06
C LEU A 284 -5.28 -14.69 1.67
N GLY A 285 -4.48 -15.40 0.87
CA GLY A 285 -4.83 -16.74 0.37
C GLY A 285 -5.95 -16.71 -0.66
N ILE A 286 -6.01 -15.66 -1.49
CA ILE A 286 -7.04 -15.48 -2.51
C ILE A 286 -6.41 -15.62 -3.92
N PRO A 287 -7.15 -16.16 -4.90
CA PRO A 287 -6.62 -16.30 -6.25
C PRO A 287 -6.76 -14.98 -7.03
N PRO A 288 -5.92 -14.75 -8.06
CA PRO A 288 -5.84 -13.45 -8.75
C PRO A 288 -7.15 -13.00 -9.41
N GLN A 289 -8.03 -13.92 -9.82
CA GLN A 289 -9.34 -13.59 -10.39
C GLN A 289 -10.30 -12.90 -9.39
N ASN A 290 -10.02 -12.98 -8.09
CA ASN A 290 -10.73 -12.25 -7.04
C ASN A 290 -10.16 -10.85 -6.80
N ILE A 291 -9.15 -10.40 -7.54
CA ILE A 291 -8.68 -9.01 -7.50
C ILE A 291 -9.49 -8.18 -8.51
N GLY A 292 -10.09 -7.10 -8.00
CA GLY A 292 -10.89 -6.16 -8.78
C GLY A 292 -10.15 -4.87 -9.06
N GLU A 293 -10.61 -3.78 -8.48
CA GLU A 293 -9.99 -2.47 -8.65
C GLU A 293 -8.67 -2.38 -7.87
N VAL A 294 -7.62 -1.85 -8.49
CA VAL A 294 -6.31 -1.63 -7.87
C VAL A 294 -5.96 -0.14 -8.00
N TYR A 295 -6.10 0.58 -6.91
CA TYR A 295 -5.79 2.01 -6.83
C TYR A 295 -4.32 2.23 -6.49
N GLY A 296 -3.61 2.92 -7.39
CA GLY A 296 -2.25 3.41 -7.14
C GLY A 296 -2.30 4.80 -6.51
N VAL A 297 -1.90 4.91 -5.24
CA VAL A 297 -1.81 6.21 -4.57
C VAL A 297 -0.47 6.84 -4.91
N VAL A 298 -0.54 8.04 -5.46
CA VAL A 298 0.61 8.78 -5.96
C VAL A 298 0.59 10.16 -5.33
N LYS A 299 1.73 10.60 -4.81
CA LYS A 299 1.90 11.98 -4.39
C LYS A 299 2.32 12.85 -5.58
N ALA A 300 1.86 14.10 -5.63
CA ALA A 300 2.21 15.06 -6.68
C ALA A 300 3.70 15.44 -6.74
N TYR A 301 4.51 14.92 -5.83
CA TYR A 301 5.96 14.98 -5.84
C TYR A 301 6.48 13.71 -5.17
N THR A 302 7.78 13.46 -5.24
CA THR A 302 8.35 12.22 -4.72
C THR A 302 9.01 12.47 -3.36
N THR A 303 8.87 11.52 -2.45
CA THR A 303 9.64 11.51 -1.19
C THR A 303 10.24 10.16 -0.92
N ARG A 304 11.32 10.15 -0.15
CA ARG A 304 11.96 8.92 0.32
C ARG A 304 12.48 9.10 1.74
N VAL A 305 12.30 8.07 2.56
CA VAL A 305 12.98 7.94 3.88
C VAL A 305 14.17 7.01 3.72
N GLY A 306 15.28 7.36 4.36
CA GLY A 306 16.47 6.52 4.39
C GLY A 306 17.40 6.68 3.18
N VAL A 307 18.39 5.80 3.14
CA VAL A 307 19.49 5.81 2.17
C VAL A 307 19.04 5.23 0.83
N GLY A 308 19.82 5.46 -0.22
CA GLY A 308 19.66 4.87 -1.56
C GLY A 308 19.33 5.89 -2.65
N ALA A 309 19.36 5.45 -3.90
CA ALA A 309 19.29 6.37 -5.04
C ALA A 309 17.92 7.06 -5.16
N PHE A 310 17.94 8.36 -5.44
CA PHE A 310 16.72 9.14 -5.63
C PHE A 310 16.91 10.10 -6.80
N PRO A 311 16.62 9.65 -8.04
CA PRO A 311 16.99 10.38 -9.25
C PRO A 311 16.44 11.80 -9.33
N THR A 312 15.22 12.04 -8.82
CA THR A 312 14.58 13.37 -8.83
C THR A 312 14.76 14.20 -7.57
N GLU A 313 15.62 13.76 -6.65
CA GLU A 313 15.88 14.47 -5.40
C GLU A 313 16.31 15.92 -5.65
N GLN A 314 15.76 16.84 -4.86
CA GLN A 314 16.12 18.25 -4.89
C GLN A 314 16.88 18.60 -3.61
N ILE A 315 18.19 18.80 -3.72
CA ILE A 315 19.04 19.28 -2.62
C ILE A 315 19.24 20.79 -2.81
N ASN A 316 18.13 21.52 -2.74
CA ASN A 316 18.04 22.96 -2.96
C ASN A 316 16.75 23.50 -2.32
N GLU A 317 16.48 24.80 -2.53
CA GLU A 317 15.31 25.51 -2.02
C GLU A 317 13.95 24.87 -2.39
N ILE A 318 13.85 24.20 -3.53
CA ILE A 318 12.63 23.46 -3.92
C ILE A 318 12.43 22.26 -3.00
N GLY A 319 13.50 21.50 -2.74
CA GLY A 319 13.44 20.36 -1.82
C GLY A 319 12.98 20.77 -0.43
N ASP A 320 13.52 21.87 0.08
CA ASP A 320 13.13 22.45 1.38
C ASP A 320 11.68 22.96 1.38
N LEU A 321 11.23 23.58 0.28
CA LEU A 321 9.84 24.02 0.12
C LEU A 321 8.86 22.84 0.13
N LEU A 322 9.14 21.79 -0.65
CA LEU A 322 8.32 20.58 -0.70
C LEU A 322 8.28 19.89 0.67
N GLN A 323 9.43 19.83 1.36
CA GLN A 323 9.55 19.23 2.68
C GLN A 323 8.73 20.00 3.72
N SER A 324 8.88 21.33 3.74
CA SER A 324 8.20 22.21 4.71
C SER A 324 6.70 22.26 4.47
N ARG A 325 6.23 22.60 3.26
CA ARG A 325 4.80 22.65 2.93
C ARG A 325 4.13 21.28 3.06
N GLY A 326 4.82 20.22 2.63
CA GLY A 326 4.31 18.86 2.69
C GLY A 326 4.31 18.22 4.08
N HIS A 327 4.89 18.89 5.08
CA HIS A 327 5.14 18.38 6.43
C HIS A 327 5.86 17.02 6.39
N GLU A 328 6.93 16.95 5.60
CA GLU A 328 7.60 15.69 5.27
C GLU A 328 8.62 15.28 6.33
N TRP A 329 8.09 14.92 7.50
CA TRP A 329 8.80 14.43 8.67
C TRP A 329 8.18 13.12 9.14
N GLY A 330 8.99 12.18 9.59
CA GLY A 330 8.51 10.95 10.21
C GLY A 330 7.80 11.25 11.54
N VAL A 331 6.55 10.83 11.67
CA VAL A 331 5.72 11.11 12.87
C VAL A 331 6.31 10.48 14.14
N THR A 332 6.91 9.29 14.02
CA THR A 332 7.51 8.57 15.16
C THR A 332 8.97 8.97 15.39
N THR A 333 9.74 9.15 14.31
CA THR A 333 11.21 9.29 14.40
C THR A 333 11.70 10.74 14.31
N GLY A 334 10.84 11.66 13.88
CA GLY A 334 11.21 13.05 13.56
C GLY A 334 12.12 13.19 12.33
N ARG A 335 12.48 12.09 11.64
CA ARG A 335 13.42 12.13 10.51
C ARG A 335 12.82 12.89 9.34
N LYS A 336 13.58 13.87 8.82
CA LYS A 336 13.27 14.57 7.57
C LYS A 336 13.22 13.58 6.41
N ARG A 337 12.18 13.68 5.57
CA ARG A 337 12.12 12.91 4.32
C ARG A 337 12.82 13.68 3.20
N ARG A 338 13.57 12.96 2.38
CA ARG A 338 14.15 13.51 1.15
C ARG A 338 13.00 13.83 0.20
N CYS A 339 13.06 14.97 -0.48
CA CYS A 339 12.01 15.45 -1.37
C CYS A 339 12.55 15.69 -2.77
N GLY A 340 11.73 15.42 -3.78
CA GLY A 340 12.11 15.54 -5.18
C GLY A 340 10.89 15.69 -6.08
N TRP A 341 11.14 16.02 -7.34
CA TRP A 341 10.09 16.15 -8.34
C TRP A 341 9.34 14.83 -8.57
N LEU A 342 8.12 14.93 -9.14
CA LEU A 342 7.39 13.75 -9.61
C LEU A 342 8.24 13.01 -10.64
N ASP A 343 8.28 11.69 -10.55
CA ASP A 343 9.05 10.83 -11.43
C ASP A 343 8.11 9.84 -12.14
N LEU A 344 8.00 9.95 -13.46
CA LEU A 344 7.13 9.08 -14.25
C LEU A 344 7.81 7.75 -14.63
N MET A 345 9.15 7.65 -14.56
CA MET A 345 9.84 6.37 -14.74
C MET A 345 9.42 5.40 -13.63
N ILE A 346 9.42 5.86 -12.39
CA ILE A 346 9.01 5.01 -11.25
C ILE A 346 7.51 4.70 -11.27
N LEU A 347 6.65 5.63 -11.69
CA LEU A 347 5.21 5.38 -11.75
C LEU A 347 4.83 4.37 -12.83
N ARG A 348 5.46 4.47 -14.02
CA ARG A 348 5.28 3.47 -15.08
C ARG A 348 5.75 2.11 -14.61
N TYR A 349 6.91 2.05 -13.96
CA TYR A 349 7.43 0.82 -13.38
C TYR A 349 6.49 0.21 -12.33
N ALA A 350 6.00 1.01 -11.38
CA ALA A 350 5.06 0.56 -10.37
C ALA A 350 3.75 0.05 -11.01
N HIS A 351 3.25 0.67 -12.07
CA HIS A 351 2.08 0.15 -12.78
C HIS A 351 2.36 -1.15 -13.53
N MET A 352 3.51 -1.30 -14.20
CA MET A 352 3.84 -2.54 -14.92
C MET A 352 3.72 -3.77 -14.00
N ILE A 353 4.03 -3.59 -12.71
CA ILE A 353 3.92 -4.64 -11.70
C ILE A 353 2.50 -4.75 -11.13
N ASN A 354 1.84 -3.63 -10.86
CA ASN A 354 0.59 -3.61 -10.09
C ASN A 354 -0.69 -3.61 -10.94
N GLY A 355 -0.61 -3.29 -12.23
CA GLY A 355 -1.75 -3.17 -13.12
C GLY A 355 -2.82 -2.19 -12.62
N PHE A 356 -2.42 -0.99 -12.17
CA PHE A 356 -3.34 -0.03 -11.56
C PHE A 356 -4.54 0.27 -12.47
N THR A 357 -5.75 0.12 -11.92
CA THR A 357 -7.00 0.42 -12.63
C THR A 357 -7.34 1.92 -12.57
N ALA A 358 -6.85 2.60 -11.53
CA ALA A 358 -6.97 4.04 -11.35
C ALA A 358 -5.85 4.55 -10.41
N LEU A 359 -5.62 5.87 -10.45
CA LEU A 359 -4.67 6.54 -9.57
C LEU A 359 -5.40 7.52 -8.64
N ALA A 360 -4.91 7.63 -7.42
CA ALA A 360 -5.32 8.67 -6.47
C ALA A 360 -4.14 9.63 -6.29
N LEU A 361 -4.23 10.82 -6.91
CA LEU A 361 -3.22 11.86 -6.76
C LEU A 361 -3.44 12.63 -5.45
N THR A 362 -2.41 12.74 -4.63
CA THR A 362 -2.47 13.42 -3.33
C THR A 362 -1.49 14.59 -3.26
N LYS A 363 -1.75 15.50 -2.34
CA LYS A 363 -0.88 16.65 -2.01
C LYS A 363 -0.55 17.55 -3.20
N LEU A 364 -1.51 17.75 -4.11
CA LEU A 364 -1.37 18.67 -5.24
C LEU A 364 -1.16 20.11 -4.75
N ASP A 365 -1.84 20.49 -3.68
CA ASP A 365 -1.82 21.80 -3.01
C ASP A 365 -0.42 22.24 -2.53
N ILE A 366 0.48 21.27 -2.36
CA ILE A 366 1.86 21.55 -1.98
C ILE A 366 2.61 22.30 -3.09
N LEU A 367 2.19 22.11 -4.35
CA LEU A 367 2.78 22.73 -5.53
C LEU A 367 2.18 24.12 -5.84
N ASP A 368 1.14 24.56 -5.12
CA ASP A 368 0.37 25.78 -5.39
C ASP A 368 1.21 27.05 -5.51
N THR A 369 2.35 27.13 -4.83
CA THR A 369 3.18 28.35 -4.74
C THR A 369 4.27 28.43 -5.80
N LEU A 370 4.48 27.37 -6.59
CA LEU A 370 5.58 27.29 -7.54
C LEU A 370 5.28 28.09 -8.81
N ASP A 371 6.31 28.74 -9.36
CA ASP A 371 6.30 29.36 -10.69
C ASP A 371 6.28 28.32 -11.81
N GLU A 372 7.07 27.26 -11.64
CA GLU A 372 7.22 26.15 -12.56
C GLU A 372 7.33 24.85 -11.78
N VAL A 373 6.83 23.77 -12.38
CA VAL A 373 6.88 22.42 -11.82
C VAL A 373 7.61 21.53 -12.82
N LYS A 374 8.63 20.79 -12.35
CA LYS A 374 9.32 19.81 -13.19
C LYS A 374 8.80 18.40 -12.94
N VAL A 375 8.75 17.60 -13.99
CA VAL A 375 8.37 16.19 -13.94
C VAL A 375 9.43 15.36 -14.65
N GLY A 376 10.02 14.39 -13.97
CA GLY A 376 10.98 13.46 -14.57
C GLY A 376 10.27 12.51 -15.53
N VAL A 377 10.52 12.62 -16.83
CA VAL A 377 9.79 11.85 -17.86
C VAL A 377 10.57 10.63 -18.36
N SER A 378 11.91 10.65 -18.25
CA SER A 378 12.78 9.53 -18.60
C SER A 378 14.14 9.58 -17.92
N TYR A 379 14.85 8.46 -17.97
CA TYR A 379 16.24 8.36 -17.56
C TYR A 379 17.16 8.20 -18.76
N LYS A 380 18.34 8.81 -18.67
CA LYS A 380 19.51 8.51 -19.50
C LYS A 380 20.57 7.81 -18.67
N LEU A 381 21.22 6.83 -19.27
CA LEU A 381 22.40 6.19 -18.73
C LEU A 381 23.50 6.29 -19.77
N SER A 382 24.59 6.97 -19.43
CA SER A 382 25.70 7.24 -20.36
C SER A 382 25.22 7.86 -21.68
N GLY A 383 24.37 8.89 -21.58
CA GLY A 383 23.81 9.62 -22.72
C GLY A 383 22.66 8.92 -23.47
N LYS A 384 22.37 7.64 -23.19
CA LYS A 384 21.31 6.89 -23.87
C LYS A 384 20.05 6.80 -23.02
N ARG A 385 18.89 7.11 -23.62
CA ARG A 385 17.58 6.95 -22.97
C ARG A 385 17.29 5.47 -22.72
N ILE A 386 16.89 5.11 -21.50
CA ILE A 386 16.53 3.74 -21.13
C ILE A 386 15.01 3.60 -20.91
N PRO A 387 14.38 2.50 -21.36
CA PRO A 387 12.94 2.28 -21.20
C PRO A 387 12.57 1.57 -19.88
N TYR A 388 13.54 1.21 -19.05
CA TYR A 388 13.35 0.42 -17.83
C TYR A 388 13.86 1.14 -16.59
N PHE A 389 13.34 0.75 -15.42
CA PHE A 389 13.85 1.18 -14.12
C PHE A 389 15.06 0.31 -13.72
N PRO A 390 16.26 0.88 -13.46
CA PRO A 390 17.42 0.08 -13.06
C PRO A 390 17.22 -0.65 -11.73
N ALA A 391 17.45 -1.96 -11.71
CA ALA A 391 17.40 -2.77 -10.49
C ALA A 391 18.60 -2.53 -9.55
N ASN A 392 19.79 -2.32 -10.12
CA ASN A 392 21.02 -2.11 -9.35
C ASN A 392 21.14 -0.65 -8.87
N GLN A 393 21.50 -0.45 -7.60
CA GLN A 393 21.62 0.88 -6.98
C GLN A 393 22.72 1.73 -7.62
N GLU A 394 23.87 1.15 -7.94
CA GLU A 394 24.99 1.87 -8.53
C GLU A 394 24.67 2.37 -9.94
N ILE A 395 23.85 1.63 -10.69
CA ILE A 395 23.30 2.09 -11.99
C ILE A 395 22.24 3.17 -11.76
N LEU A 396 21.30 2.95 -10.85
CA LEU A 396 20.24 3.92 -10.55
C LEU A 396 20.81 5.27 -10.09
N GLN A 397 21.93 5.27 -9.36
CA GLN A 397 22.61 6.49 -8.91
C GLN A 397 23.27 7.28 -10.06
N LYS A 398 23.55 6.63 -11.19
CA LYS A 398 24.21 7.23 -12.37
C LYS A 398 23.23 7.72 -13.43
N VAL A 399 21.93 7.53 -13.23
CA VAL A 399 20.95 8.00 -14.22
C VAL A 399 20.86 9.51 -14.21
N GLU A 400 20.80 10.09 -15.39
CA GLU A 400 20.46 11.49 -15.60
C GLU A 400 18.96 11.57 -15.90
N VAL A 401 18.24 12.40 -15.15
CA VAL A 401 16.80 12.58 -15.36
C VAL A 401 16.56 13.59 -16.47
N GLU A 402 15.74 13.21 -17.44
CA GLU A 402 15.13 14.15 -18.38
C GLU A 402 13.84 14.70 -17.78
N TYR A 403 13.75 16.03 -17.67
CA TYR A 403 12.58 16.71 -17.13
C TYR A 403 11.74 17.37 -18.21
N GLU A 404 10.44 17.38 -17.99
CA GLU A 404 9.51 18.30 -18.61
C GLU A 404 9.15 19.39 -17.60
N THR A 405 9.25 20.65 -18.04
CA THR A 405 8.90 21.83 -17.21
C THR A 405 7.51 22.29 -17.59
N LEU A 406 6.63 22.36 -16.60
CA LEU A 406 5.26 22.82 -16.72
C LEU A 406 5.10 24.15 -15.96
N PRO A 407 4.26 25.08 -16.44
CA PRO A 407 3.96 26.29 -15.67
C PRO A 407 3.21 25.91 -14.39
N GLY A 408 3.60 26.51 -13.27
CA GLY A 408 2.86 26.46 -12.02
C GLY A 408 1.57 27.29 -12.09
N TRP A 409 0.71 27.15 -11.09
CA TRP A 409 -0.60 27.84 -11.09
C TRP A 409 -0.71 28.99 -10.10
N LYS A 410 0.22 29.15 -9.14
CA LYS A 410 0.25 30.26 -8.17
C LYS A 410 -1.12 30.59 -7.53
N THR A 411 -1.91 29.55 -7.27
CA THR A 411 -3.29 29.65 -6.82
C THR A 411 -3.56 28.56 -5.80
N ASP A 412 -4.23 28.89 -4.69
CA ASP A 412 -4.61 27.92 -3.66
C ASP A 412 -5.66 26.93 -4.22
N THR A 413 -5.36 25.63 -4.14
CA THR A 413 -6.23 24.54 -4.59
C THR A 413 -6.89 23.78 -3.44
N THR A 414 -6.61 24.11 -2.18
CA THR A 414 -7.14 23.38 -0.99
C THR A 414 -8.68 23.41 -0.89
N GLY A 415 -9.30 24.45 -1.43
CA GLY A 415 -10.76 24.64 -1.50
C GLY A 415 -11.46 23.88 -2.63
N ALA A 416 -10.73 23.36 -3.62
CA ALA A 416 -11.31 22.70 -4.79
C ALA A 416 -12.10 21.43 -4.41
N ARG A 417 -13.30 21.26 -4.98
CA ARG A 417 -14.17 20.08 -4.75
C ARG A 417 -14.64 19.43 -6.05
N LYS A 418 -14.45 20.09 -7.19
CA LYS A 418 -14.75 19.61 -8.53
C LYS A 418 -13.54 19.79 -9.43
N TRP A 419 -13.49 19.04 -10.52
CA TRP A 419 -12.40 19.13 -11.49
C TRP A 419 -12.28 20.55 -12.06
N GLU A 420 -13.43 21.19 -12.28
CA GLU A 420 -13.55 22.53 -12.85
C GLU A 420 -13.10 23.63 -11.89
N ASP A 421 -13.00 23.35 -10.59
CA ASP A 421 -12.48 24.30 -9.60
C ASP A 421 -10.94 24.42 -9.68
N LEU A 422 -10.26 23.42 -10.27
CA LEU A 422 -8.80 23.42 -10.40
C LEU A 422 -8.36 24.41 -11.49
N PRO A 423 -7.29 25.20 -11.28
CA PRO A 423 -6.76 26.07 -12.30
C PRO A 423 -6.27 25.27 -13.52
N PRO A 424 -6.32 25.84 -14.74
CA PRO A 424 -5.97 25.12 -15.97
C PRO A 424 -4.59 24.47 -15.96
N GLN A 425 -3.60 25.08 -15.31
CA GLN A 425 -2.25 24.55 -15.20
C GLN A 425 -2.20 23.34 -14.26
N ALA A 426 -2.94 23.34 -13.14
CA ALA A 426 -3.08 22.17 -12.27
C ALA A 426 -3.81 21.01 -12.99
N GLN A 427 -4.86 21.32 -13.75
CA GLN A 427 -5.51 20.32 -14.61
C GLN A 427 -4.54 19.75 -15.66
N SER A 428 -3.66 20.59 -16.21
CA SER A 428 -2.66 20.18 -17.20
C SER A 428 -1.58 19.30 -16.58
N TYR A 429 -1.12 19.62 -15.37
CA TYR A 429 -0.23 18.79 -14.58
C TYR A 429 -0.79 17.37 -14.36
N ILE A 430 -2.07 17.27 -13.97
CA ILE A 430 -2.75 15.98 -13.80
C ILE A 430 -2.89 15.23 -15.13
N ARG A 431 -3.15 15.95 -16.24
CA ARG A 431 -3.23 15.33 -17.57
C ARG A 431 -1.88 14.84 -18.09
N GLU A 432 -0.79 15.52 -17.75
CA GLU A 432 0.57 15.09 -18.14
C GLU A 432 0.97 13.81 -17.40
N MET A 433 0.53 13.67 -16.15
CA MET A 433 0.57 12.39 -15.42
C MET A 433 -0.34 11.32 -16.05
N GLY A 434 -1.36 11.73 -16.82
CA GLY A 434 -2.43 10.92 -17.36
C GLY A 434 -1.99 9.81 -18.31
N TRP A 435 -1.77 8.62 -17.73
CA TRP A 435 -1.67 7.24 -18.24
C TRP A 435 -1.80 6.96 -19.75
N ARG A 436 -2.79 7.56 -20.46
CA ARG A 436 -3.12 7.22 -21.86
C ARG A 436 -2.05 7.64 -22.89
N ARG A 437 -1.35 8.75 -22.70
CA ARG A 437 -0.35 9.20 -23.69
C ARG A 437 0.95 8.40 -23.68
N GLN A 438 1.24 7.71 -22.57
CA GLN A 438 2.55 7.09 -22.35
C GLN A 438 2.58 5.57 -22.60
N ILE A 439 1.44 4.86 -22.51
CA ILE A 439 1.36 3.45 -22.93
C ILE A 439 1.31 3.30 -24.45
N GLN A 440 0.51 4.14 -25.13
CA GLN A 440 0.38 4.09 -26.60
C GLN A 440 1.70 4.30 -27.37
N ARG A 441 2.75 4.82 -26.73
CA ARG A 441 4.07 5.00 -27.37
C ARG A 441 4.94 3.74 -27.40
N PHE A 442 4.57 2.68 -26.66
CA PHE A 442 5.30 1.40 -26.66
C PHE A 442 4.59 0.29 -27.45
N ASP A 443 3.32 0.49 -27.82
CA ASP A 443 2.68 -0.32 -28.84
C ASP A 443 3.21 0.16 -30.20
N ASP A 444 4.08 -0.66 -30.79
CA ASP A 444 4.60 -0.49 -32.15
C ASP A 444 3.44 -0.14 -33.12
N PRO A 445 3.53 0.92 -33.94
CA PRO A 445 2.50 1.25 -34.94
C PRO A 445 2.22 0.12 -35.94
N ALA A 446 3.03 -0.94 -35.98
CA ALA A 446 2.81 -2.12 -36.81
C ALA A 446 1.73 -3.11 -36.30
N VAL A 447 1.19 -2.97 -35.09
CA VAL A 447 0.28 -4.00 -34.49
C VAL A 447 -1.18 -3.56 -34.35
N LEU A 448 -1.54 -2.30 -34.64
CA LEU A 448 -2.86 -1.74 -34.33
C LEU A 448 -3.90 -1.75 -35.47
N ASP A 449 -3.79 -2.63 -36.46
CA ASP A 449 -4.83 -2.78 -37.51
C ASP A 449 -5.78 -3.98 -37.31
N ARG A 450 -5.87 -4.52 -36.10
CA ARG A 450 -6.87 -5.55 -35.78
C ARG A 450 -7.51 -5.28 -34.43
N ASP A 451 -8.84 -5.20 -34.48
CA ASP A 451 -9.79 -5.15 -33.35
C ASP A 451 -10.11 -3.75 -32.78
N GLY A 452 -10.98 -3.05 -33.51
CA GLY A 452 -11.69 -1.85 -33.06
C GLY A 452 -12.74 -2.13 -31.97
N ALA A 453 -12.28 -2.35 -30.74
CA ALA A 453 -13.12 -2.36 -29.55
C ALA A 453 -12.76 -1.18 -28.62
N GLU A 454 -13.65 -0.19 -28.51
CA GLU A 454 -13.53 0.90 -27.54
C GLU A 454 -13.55 0.37 -26.09
N PRO A 455 -12.52 0.64 -25.26
CA PRO A 455 -12.58 0.34 -23.84
C PRO A 455 -13.44 1.36 -23.10
N SER A 456 -14.35 0.85 -22.26
CA SER A 456 -15.26 1.62 -21.38
C SER A 456 -14.56 2.70 -20.56
N ARG A 457 -15.23 3.86 -20.41
CA ARG A 457 -14.76 5.02 -19.61
C ARG A 457 -14.50 4.62 -18.14
N PRO A 458 -13.29 4.83 -17.58
CA PRO A 458 -13.07 4.65 -16.14
C PRO A 458 -13.78 5.74 -15.33
N ARG A 459 -14.31 5.36 -14.16
CA ARG A 459 -14.93 6.27 -13.20
C ARG A 459 -13.84 7.15 -12.56
N ARG A 460 -14.05 8.46 -12.52
CA ARG A 460 -13.13 9.42 -11.90
C ARG A 460 -13.23 9.30 -10.38
N VAL A 461 -12.12 9.00 -9.71
CA VAL A 461 -11.98 9.19 -8.25
C VAL A 461 -11.88 10.71 -7.99
N PRO A 462 -12.50 11.25 -6.93
CA PRO A 462 -12.38 12.66 -6.58
C PRO A 462 -10.90 13.05 -6.40
N VAL A 463 -10.51 14.20 -6.97
CA VAL A 463 -9.23 14.84 -6.65
C VAL A 463 -9.38 15.47 -5.26
N HIS A 464 -8.73 14.90 -4.25
CA HIS A 464 -8.67 15.50 -2.92
C HIS A 464 -7.39 16.32 -2.76
N THR A 465 -7.53 17.64 -2.80
CA THR A 465 -6.44 18.62 -2.67
C THR A 465 -6.19 19.07 -1.23
N ASN A 466 -6.92 18.55 -0.23
CA ASN A 466 -6.78 19.07 1.13
C ASN A 466 -5.74 18.27 1.95
N SER A 467 -4.57 18.86 2.19
CA SER A 467 -3.49 18.31 3.01
C SER A 467 -3.71 18.49 4.52
N HIS A 468 -4.53 19.45 4.95
CA HIS A 468 -4.74 19.78 6.37
C HIS A 468 -6.15 19.44 6.90
N ASN A 469 -6.16 18.92 8.14
CA ASN A 469 -7.35 18.68 8.96
C ASN A 469 -8.24 19.92 9.04
N ARG A 470 -9.55 19.77 8.81
CA ARG A 470 -10.59 20.34 9.70
C ARG A 470 -11.99 19.80 9.42
N VAL A 471 -12.55 19.25 10.50
CA VAL A 471 -13.93 19.35 11.03
C VAL A 471 -15.04 19.69 10.02
N PRO A 472 -16.09 18.87 9.88
CA PRO A 472 -17.30 19.30 9.18
C PRO A 472 -17.97 20.44 9.96
N SER A 473 -18.03 21.63 9.38
CA SER A 473 -18.94 22.68 9.86
C SER A 473 -20.37 22.30 9.51
N SER A 474 -21.09 21.68 10.44
CA SER A 474 -22.54 21.56 10.38
C SER A 474 -23.17 22.25 11.60
N ALA A 475 -23.13 23.57 11.57
CA ALA A 475 -24.04 24.42 12.33
C ALA A 475 -24.08 25.77 11.63
N VAL A 476 -25.10 26.01 10.81
CA VAL A 476 -25.84 27.28 10.68
C VAL A 476 -27.07 27.01 9.78
N ASN A 477 -28.24 27.10 10.44
CA ASN A 477 -29.58 27.45 9.96
C ASN A 477 -30.26 26.69 8.81
N LYS A 478 -31.45 26.15 9.12
CA LYS A 478 -32.70 26.67 8.56
C LYS A 478 -33.86 26.53 9.55
N GLU A 479 -34.57 27.64 9.70
CA GLU A 479 -35.80 27.87 10.44
C GLU A 479 -36.93 26.93 9.98
N LYS A 480 -37.63 26.32 10.94
CA LYS A 480 -39.04 26.58 11.30
C LYS A 480 -39.45 25.75 12.51
#